data_AF-A0A968UI63-F1
#
_entry.id   AF-A0A968UI63-F1
#
_cell.length_a   1.000
_cell.length_b   1.000
_cell.length_c   1.000
_cell.angle_alpha   90.00
_cell.angle_beta   90.00
_cell.angle_gamma   90.00
#
_symmetry.space_group_name_H-M   'P 1'
#
loop_
_entity.id
_entity.type
_entity.pdbx_description
1 polymer ?
#
loop_
_entity_poly.entity_id
_entity_poly.type
_entity_poly.pdbx_seq_one_letter_code
_entity_poly.pdbx_strand_id
1 'polypeptide(L)'
;MDGLSRVACLVGGVGAVLSISMPYPAAVAQTLPSMGSTTINSTAEPLNPLPAEQTSPAAPAAIAEPVQPSGVEENYRLGPGDVIQVEVFNVPEYSGSHQIAVDGTISLPVIGRFRVANLSPQQAGDAIAAKYVLDLQFPIVSVTVVQPRPLQISVIGEITQPGLYTIQTNQGSQYPTVFQLLQTAGGVTQAANLREVEIRRINGNGAQPASR
;
A
#
# COMPACT_ATOMS: atom_id res chain seq x y z
N MET A 1 26.82 14.18 -37.45
CA MET A 1 25.62 14.94 -37.05
C MET A 1 24.94 14.11 -35.98
N ASP A 2 25.19 14.46 -34.71
CA ASP A 2 25.14 13.49 -33.62
C ASP A 2 24.15 13.98 -32.55
N GLY A 3 23.13 13.15 -32.26
CA GLY A 3 22.01 13.50 -31.39
C GLY A 3 21.67 12.35 -30.44
N LEU A 4 22.49 12.16 -29.41
CA LEU A 4 22.37 11.08 -28.43
C LEU A 4 21.26 11.34 -27.40
N SER A 5 20.00 11.37 -27.84
CA SER A 5 18.81 11.42 -26.97
C SER A 5 18.63 10.10 -26.22
N ARG A 6 19.37 9.93 -25.11
CA ARG A 6 19.31 8.73 -24.26
C ARG A 6 18.49 8.98 -23.00
N VAL A 7 17.50 8.13 -22.74
CA VAL A 7 16.63 8.24 -21.55
C VAL A 7 17.38 7.79 -20.29
N ALA A 8 17.98 8.75 -19.61
CA ALA A 8 18.69 8.57 -18.34
C ALA A 8 17.77 8.89 -17.15
N CYS A 9 17.07 7.86 -16.65
CA CYS A 9 16.45 7.88 -15.32
C CYS A 9 17.52 8.17 -14.25
N LEU A 10 17.46 9.36 -13.62
CA LEU A 10 18.34 9.77 -12.53
C LEU A 10 17.51 10.21 -11.32
N VAL A 11 17.63 9.48 -10.22
CA VAL A 11 16.86 9.68 -8.99
C VAL A 11 17.64 10.55 -8.00
N GLY A 12 17.03 11.65 -7.55
CA GLY A 12 17.56 12.50 -6.48
C GLY A 12 16.65 13.69 -6.18
N GLY A 13 16.19 13.82 -4.94
CA GLY A 13 15.27 14.89 -4.51
C GLY A 13 15.89 15.86 -3.51
N VAL A 14 15.36 17.09 -3.50
CA VAL A 14 15.48 18.06 -2.39
C VAL A 14 14.11 18.70 -2.22
N GLY A 15 13.65 18.90 -0.98
CA GLY A 15 12.30 19.39 -0.69
C GLY A 15 12.17 20.92 -0.64
N ALA A 16 10.94 21.40 -0.83
CA ALA A 16 10.51 22.75 -0.47
C ALA A 16 9.10 22.66 0.14
N VAL A 17 8.91 23.18 1.35
CA VAL A 17 7.61 23.19 2.04
C VAL A 17 7.01 24.59 1.93
N LEU A 18 5.94 24.74 1.15
CA LEU A 18 5.27 26.02 0.97
C LEU A 18 3.92 26.03 1.73
N SER A 19 3.92 26.58 2.94
CA SER A 19 2.71 26.76 3.74
C SER A 19 1.88 27.93 3.21
N ILE A 20 0.61 27.68 2.89
CA ILE A 20 -0.38 28.73 2.60
C ILE A 20 -1.55 28.56 3.57
N SER A 21 -1.81 29.59 4.36
CA SER A 21 -2.93 29.66 5.31
C SER A 21 -4.13 30.35 4.66
N MET A 22 -5.33 29.83 4.89
CA MET A 22 -6.60 30.45 4.48
C MET A 22 -7.60 30.44 5.63
N PRO A 23 -8.12 31.60 6.07
CA PRO A 23 -9.16 31.67 7.10
C PRO A 23 -10.59 31.65 6.54
N TYR A 24 -11.51 31.21 7.42
CA TYR A 24 -12.93 31.56 7.63
C TYR A 24 -13.62 32.61 6.70
N PRO A 25 -14.96 32.52 6.46
CA PRO A 25 -15.92 32.38 7.57
C PRO A 25 -17.15 31.47 7.39
N ALA A 26 -17.85 31.25 8.51
CA ALA A 26 -19.13 30.55 8.62
C ALA A 26 -20.35 31.46 8.37
N ALA A 27 -21.52 30.86 8.14
CA ALA A 27 -22.83 31.51 8.09
C ALA A 27 -23.81 30.83 9.07
N VAL A 28 -24.85 31.54 9.54
CA VAL A 28 -25.57 31.21 10.79
C VAL A 28 -27.10 31.20 10.64
N ALA A 29 -27.73 30.27 11.38
CA ALA A 29 -29.15 29.88 11.56
C ALA A 29 -30.30 30.91 11.52
N GLN A 30 -31.54 30.41 11.32
CA GLN A 30 -32.88 30.83 11.88
C GLN A 30 -34.06 30.22 11.05
N THR A 31 -35.28 29.87 11.51
CA THR A 31 -35.84 29.38 12.81
C THR A 31 -37.25 28.72 12.62
N LEU A 32 -37.85 28.19 13.72
CA LEU A 32 -39.18 27.54 13.92
C LEU A 32 -40.43 28.37 13.47
N PRO A 33 -41.71 27.88 13.49
CA PRO A 33 -42.35 26.72 14.19
C PRO A 33 -43.16 25.75 13.25
N SER A 34 -44.23 24.96 13.54
CA SER A 34 -45.23 24.89 14.65
C SER A 34 -45.98 23.53 14.82
N MET A 35 -47.19 23.53 15.43
CA MET A 35 -47.98 22.45 16.07
C MET A 35 -49.17 21.84 15.29
N GLY A 36 -49.54 20.57 15.63
CA GLY A 36 -50.92 20.01 15.67
C GLY A 36 -51.55 19.43 14.38
N SER A 37 -52.61 18.60 14.39
CA SER A 37 -53.24 17.78 15.47
C SER A 37 -54.39 16.86 14.92
N THR A 38 -54.73 15.78 15.65
CA THR A 38 -56.07 15.10 15.69
C THR A 38 -56.46 14.02 14.65
N THR A 39 -56.30 12.77 15.08
CA THR A 39 -57.24 11.61 15.08
C THR A 39 -58.59 11.65 14.34
N ILE A 40 -58.83 10.68 13.44
CA ILE A 40 -59.89 9.62 13.46
C ILE A 40 -59.68 8.70 12.23
N ASN A 41 -60.16 7.47 12.09
CA ASN A 41 -60.43 6.28 12.93
C ASN A 41 -61.08 5.25 11.98
N SER A 42 -60.62 3.99 12.04
CA SER A 42 -61.10 2.76 11.40
C SER A 42 -62.47 2.70 10.67
N THR A 43 -62.52 2.00 9.53
CA THR A 43 -63.70 1.23 9.08
C THR A 43 -63.31 0.01 8.24
N ALA A 44 -63.69 -1.17 8.75
CA ALA A 44 -63.97 -2.43 8.03
C ALA A 44 -62.94 -3.04 7.05
N GLU A 45 -62.23 -4.04 7.56
CA GLU A 45 -62.01 -5.35 6.92
C GLU A 45 -63.29 -5.90 6.22
N PRO A 46 -63.21 -6.85 5.24
CA PRO A 46 -62.97 -8.24 5.65
C PRO A 46 -62.32 -9.20 4.62
N LEU A 47 -62.07 -10.42 5.11
CA LEU A 47 -61.83 -11.68 4.37
C LEU A 47 -60.50 -11.82 3.60
N ASN A 48 -59.44 -12.01 4.40
CA ASN A 48 -58.32 -12.88 4.05
C ASN A 48 -58.83 -14.31 3.69
N PRO A 49 -58.12 -15.08 2.83
CA PRO A 49 -57.31 -16.16 3.41
C PRO A 49 -55.92 -16.37 2.78
N LEU A 50 -54.94 -16.52 3.67
CA LEU A 50 -53.66 -17.21 3.45
C LEU A 50 -53.89 -18.74 3.32
N PRO A 51 -52.88 -19.55 2.94
CA PRO A 51 -51.59 -19.22 2.29
C PRO A 51 -51.29 -20.09 1.05
N ALA A 52 -50.23 -19.73 0.32
CA ALA A 52 -49.45 -20.69 -0.47
C ALA A 52 -47.96 -20.34 -0.36
N GLU A 53 -47.14 -21.30 0.08
CA GLU A 53 -45.69 -21.14 0.13
C GLU A 53 -45.11 -21.11 -1.28
N GLN A 54 -44.43 -20.00 -1.61
CA GLN A 54 -43.32 -20.04 -2.56
C GLN A 54 -42.04 -19.81 -1.78
N THR A 55 -41.55 -20.91 -1.21
CA THR A 55 -40.21 -21.02 -0.64
C THR A 55 -39.20 -20.45 -1.62
N SER A 56 -38.53 -19.35 -1.22
CA SER A 56 -37.37 -18.85 -1.95
C SER A 56 -36.35 -19.99 -2.06
N PRO A 57 -35.91 -20.39 -3.27
CA PRO A 57 -34.88 -21.40 -3.40
C PRO A 57 -33.62 -20.90 -2.70
N ALA A 58 -33.26 -21.55 -1.58
CA ALA A 58 -32.03 -21.24 -0.89
C ALA A 58 -30.88 -21.49 -1.86
N ALA A 59 -30.24 -20.40 -2.31
CA ALA A 59 -29.03 -20.51 -3.12
C ALA A 59 -28.03 -21.38 -2.35
N PRO A 60 -27.50 -22.46 -2.95
CA PRO A 60 -26.67 -23.41 -2.23
C PRO A 60 -25.47 -22.66 -1.64
N ALA A 61 -25.15 -22.98 -0.39
CA ALA A 61 -24.17 -22.25 0.40
C ALA A 61 -22.89 -22.03 -0.42
N ALA A 62 -22.53 -20.76 -0.61
CA ALA A 62 -21.23 -20.41 -1.13
C ALA A 62 -20.19 -20.99 -0.16
N ILE A 63 -19.52 -22.07 -0.58
CA ILE A 63 -18.29 -22.50 0.05
C ILE A 63 -17.36 -21.30 -0.11
N ALA A 64 -17.07 -20.62 1.01
CA ALA A 64 -16.04 -19.60 1.01
C ALA A 64 -14.75 -20.31 0.62
N GLU A 65 -14.27 -20.06 -0.61
CA GLU A 65 -12.92 -20.44 -0.98
C GLU A 65 -11.99 -19.89 0.10
N PRO A 66 -11.07 -20.70 0.65
CA PRO A 66 -10.08 -20.18 1.57
C PRO A 66 -9.31 -19.12 0.80
N VAL A 67 -9.49 -17.85 1.16
CA VAL A 67 -8.80 -16.70 0.56
C VAL A 67 -7.32 -16.90 0.83
N GLN A 68 -6.64 -17.54 -0.14
CA GLN A 68 -5.23 -17.83 -0.06
C GLN A 68 -4.52 -16.48 0.06
N PRO A 69 -3.67 -16.28 1.09
CA PRO A 69 -2.85 -15.08 1.16
C PRO A 69 -2.05 -15.03 -0.13
N SER A 70 -2.34 -14.04 -0.97
CA SER A 70 -1.85 -14.03 -2.35
C SER A 70 -0.31 -14.03 -2.35
N GLY A 71 0.35 -14.60 -3.38
CA GLY A 71 1.81 -14.73 -3.52
C GLY A 71 2.62 -13.42 -3.63
N VAL A 72 2.02 -12.34 -3.13
CA VAL A 72 2.40 -10.95 -2.97
C VAL A 72 3.49 -10.78 -1.88
N GLU A 73 3.49 -11.65 -0.86
CA GLU A 73 4.51 -11.71 0.20
C GLU A 73 5.82 -12.38 -0.25
N GLU A 74 5.74 -13.50 -0.97
CA GLU A 74 6.87 -14.43 -1.22
C GLU A 74 8.09 -13.77 -1.87
N ASN A 75 7.85 -12.75 -2.69
CA ASN A 75 8.86 -12.05 -3.50
C ASN A 75 9.20 -10.65 -2.99
N TYR A 76 8.66 -10.22 -1.84
CA TYR A 76 9.13 -9.00 -1.18
C TYR A 76 10.45 -9.26 -0.42
N ARG A 77 11.33 -8.26 -0.38
CA ARG A 77 12.59 -8.31 0.37
C ARG A 77 12.74 -7.02 1.17
N LEU A 78 12.81 -7.18 2.49
CA LEU A 78 12.96 -6.10 3.45
C LEU A 78 14.23 -5.29 3.15
N GLY A 79 14.12 -3.97 3.14
CA GLY A 79 15.23 -3.07 2.84
C GLY A 79 15.21 -1.80 3.68
N PRO A 80 16.33 -1.04 3.72
CA PRO A 80 16.40 0.23 4.42
C PRO A 80 15.28 1.19 4.01
N GLY A 81 14.67 1.85 5.00
CA GLY A 81 13.56 2.79 4.81
C GLY A 81 12.16 2.16 4.91
N ASP A 82 12.03 0.83 4.83
CA ASP A 82 10.75 0.15 5.10
C ASP A 82 10.34 0.32 6.57
N VAL A 83 9.04 0.36 6.84
CA VAL A 83 8.46 0.27 8.19
C VAL A 83 7.73 -1.07 8.32
N ILE A 84 8.14 -1.87 9.30
CA ILE A 84 7.51 -3.15 9.63
C ILE A 84 6.76 -3.05 10.96
N GLN A 85 5.62 -3.72 11.07
CA GLN A 85 5.07 -4.12 12.35
C GLN A 85 5.67 -5.48 12.71
N VAL A 86 6.21 -5.58 13.92
CA VAL A 86 6.54 -6.85 14.56
C VAL A 86 5.46 -7.11 15.60
N GLU A 87 4.89 -8.31 15.60
CA GLU A 87 3.90 -8.74 16.59
C GLU A 87 4.34 -10.06 17.22
N VAL A 88 4.60 -10.03 18.53
CA VAL A 88 4.94 -11.21 19.32
C VAL A 88 3.67 -11.72 19.99
N PHE A 89 3.25 -12.93 19.64
CA PHE A 89 2.02 -13.51 20.14
C PHE A 89 2.06 -13.64 21.67
N ASN A 90 0.93 -13.31 22.32
CA ASN A 90 0.75 -13.33 23.77
C ASN A 90 1.64 -12.36 24.58
N VAL A 91 2.55 -11.58 23.96
CA VAL A 91 3.48 -10.69 24.69
C VAL A 91 3.61 -9.30 24.01
N PRO A 92 2.56 -8.45 24.06
CA PRO A 92 2.47 -7.22 23.27
C PRO A 92 3.50 -6.13 23.63
N GLU A 93 4.20 -6.25 24.75
CA GLU A 93 5.35 -5.39 25.10
C GLU A 93 6.58 -5.59 24.21
N TYR A 94 6.66 -6.71 23.47
CA TYR A 94 7.65 -6.95 22.40
C TYR A 94 7.12 -6.61 21.01
N SER A 95 5.84 -6.28 20.88
CA SER A 95 5.19 -5.89 19.62
C SER A 95 5.36 -4.39 19.39
N GLY A 96 5.66 -3.99 18.15
CA GLY A 96 5.94 -2.60 17.84
C GLY A 96 6.09 -2.32 16.34
N SER A 97 5.99 -1.04 15.99
CA SER A 97 6.31 -0.56 14.64
C SER A 97 7.76 -0.10 14.61
N HIS A 98 8.56 -0.70 13.73
CA HIS A 98 10.00 -0.48 13.65
C HIS A 98 10.40 -0.12 12.21
N GLN A 99 11.11 0.99 12.04
CA GLN A 99 11.70 1.35 10.75
C GLN A 99 13.06 0.64 10.57
N ILE A 100 13.30 0.10 9.37
CA ILE A 100 14.58 -0.48 8.99
C ILE A 100 15.58 0.65 8.69
N ALA A 101 16.63 0.73 9.50
CA ALA A 101 17.67 1.75 9.39
C ALA A 101 18.56 1.55 8.14
N VAL A 102 19.38 2.56 7.82
CA VAL A 102 20.26 2.61 6.64
C VAL A 102 21.28 1.46 6.55
N ASP A 103 21.62 0.83 7.67
CA ASP A 103 22.50 -0.34 7.75
C ASP A 103 21.77 -1.69 7.54
N GLY A 104 20.45 -1.64 7.38
CA GLY A 104 19.58 -2.82 7.28
C GLY A 104 19.23 -3.45 8.62
N THR A 105 19.38 -2.72 9.73
CA THR A 105 18.99 -3.17 11.09
C THR A 105 17.69 -2.55 11.57
N ILE A 106 17.03 -3.24 12.49
CA ILE A 106 15.90 -2.78 13.31
C ILE A 106 16.34 -2.81 14.78
N SER A 107 15.74 -1.94 15.60
CA SER A 107 15.97 -1.94 17.06
C SER A 107 14.73 -2.50 17.76
N LEU A 108 14.87 -3.69 18.34
CA LEU A 108 13.82 -4.45 19.01
C LEU A 108 14.05 -4.50 20.53
N PRO A 109 12.98 -4.65 21.36
CA PRO A 109 13.12 -4.83 22.81
C PRO A 109 13.96 -6.06 23.17
N VAL A 110 14.73 -5.98 24.26
CA VAL A 110 15.68 -7.00 24.77
C VAL A 110 16.84 -7.35 23.83
N ILE A 111 16.56 -7.85 22.62
CA ILE A 111 17.56 -8.30 21.63
C ILE A 111 18.29 -7.14 20.91
N GLY A 112 17.80 -5.90 21.01
CA GLY A 112 18.51 -4.71 20.53
C GLY A 112 18.57 -4.61 19.00
N ARG A 113 19.76 -4.34 18.44
CA ARG A 113 19.95 -4.16 16.99
C ARG A 113 20.04 -5.51 16.27
N PHE A 114 19.02 -5.84 15.48
CA PHE A 114 18.98 -7.06 14.67
C PHE A 114 18.96 -6.73 13.17
N ARG A 115 19.66 -7.52 12.33
CA ARG A 115 19.79 -7.26 10.88
C ARG A 115 18.76 -8.06 10.08
N VAL A 116 17.90 -7.37 9.34
CA VAL A 116 16.78 -7.96 8.57
C VAL A 116 16.83 -7.69 7.07
N ALA A 117 17.72 -6.80 6.59
CA ALA A 117 17.80 -6.48 5.17
C ALA A 117 18.12 -7.70 4.28
N ASN A 118 17.36 -7.82 3.18
CA ASN A 118 17.32 -8.93 2.21
C ASN A 118 16.62 -10.22 2.68
N LEU A 119 16.02 -10.24 3.87
CA LEU A 119 15.09 -11.30 4.26
C LEU A 119 13.69 -11.04 3.67
N SER A 120 12.87 -12.08 3.53
CA SER A 120 11.40 -11.88 3.43
C SER A 120 10.81 -11.55 4.81
N PRO A 121 9.57 -11.01 4.89
CA PRO A 121 8.92 -10.75 6.19
C PRO A 121 8.85 -12.01 7.07
N GLN A 122 8.45 -13.14 6.49
CA GLN A 122 8.45 -14.45 7.15
C GLN A 122 9.83 -14.87 7.69
N GLN A 123 10.88 -14.80 6.85
CA GLN A 123 12.25 -15.15 7.27
C GLN A 123 12.79 -14.23 8.37
N ALA A 124 12.37 -12.96 8.38
CA ALA A 124 12.69 -12.05 9.48
C ALA A 124 11.96 -12.45 10.77
N GLY A 125 10.67 -12.83 10.68
CA GLY A 125 9.90 -13.39 11.80
C GLY A 125 10.56 -14.62 12.41
N ASP A 126 10.91 -15.61 11.58
CA ASP A 126 11.63 -16.83 12.01
C ASP A 126 12.96 -16.50 12.72
N ALA A 127 13.75 -15.59 12.14
CA ALA A 127 15.07 -15.22 12.65
C ALA A 127 15.00 -14.35 13.92
N ILE A 128 13.93 -13.56 14.11
CA ILE A 128 13.64 -12.81 15.32
C ILE A 128 13.14 -13.76 16.42
N ALA A 129 12.20 -14.66 16.09
CA ALA A 129 11.71 -15.69 17.01
C ALA A 129 12.88 -16.53 17.56
N ALA A 130 13.79 -17.00 16.69
CA ALA A 130 14.98 -17.75 17.08
C ALA A 130 15.95 -17.00 18.01
N LYS A 131 15.88 -15.66 18.08
CA LYS A 131 16.61 -14.86 19.08
C LYS A 131 15.85 -14.74 20.39
N TYR A 132 14.53 -14.59 20.36
CA TYR A 132 13.70 -14.49 21.56
C TYR A 132 13.60 -15.81 22.36
N VAL A 133 13.93 -16.98 21.81
CA VAL A 133 13.92 -18.28 22.54
C VAL A 133 14.80 -18.28 23.80
N LEU A 134 15.77 -17.36 23.92
CA LEU A 134 16.60 -17.22 25.12
C LEU A 134 15.84 -16.66 26.34
N ASP A 135 14.83 -15.82 26.11
CA ASP A 135 14.09 -15.09 27.14
C ASP A 135 12.60 -15.50 27.20
N LEU A 136 12.07 -16.07 26.11
CA LEU A 136 10.66 -16.41 25.90
C LEU A 136 10.49 -17.89 25.54
N GLN A 137 9.49 -18.54 26.15
CA GLN A 137 9.14 -19.93 25.85
C GLN A 137 8.21 -19.99 24.62
N PHE A 138 8.72 -20.55 23.51
CA PHE A 138 8.03 -20.68 22.22
C PHE A 138 7.43 -19.36 21.66
N PRO A 139 8.25 -18.31 21.42
CA PRO A 139 7.79 -17.07 20.83
C PRO A 139 7.32 -17.28 19.38
N ILE A 140 6.04 -17.00 19.11
CA ILE A 140 5.51 -16.89 17.75
C ILE A 140 5.58 -15.42 17.36
N VAL A 141 6.29 -15.11 16.27
CA VAL A 141 6.53 -13.73 15.80
C VAL A 141 5.97 -13.57 14.40
N SER A 142 5.00 -12.67 14.24
CA SER A 142 4.54 -12.19 12.94
C SER A 142 5.30 -10.91 12.57
N VAL A 143 5.59 -10.74 11.27
CA VAL A 143 6.20 -9.53 10.72
C VAL A 143 5.43 -9.12 9.48
N THR A 144 4.90 -7.90 9.47
CA THR A 144 4.09 -7.36 8.37
C THR A 144 4.67 -6.02 7.92
N VAL A 145 4.75 -5.78 6.62
CA VAL A 145 5.22 -4.48 6.09
C VAL A 145 4.07 -3.47 6.14
N VAL A 146 4.17 -2.48 7.04
CA VAL A 146 3.16 -1.41 7.19
C VAL A 146 3.34 -0.34 6.13
N GLN A 147 4.59 0.02 5.84
CA GLN A 147 4.93 0.99 4.81
C GLN A 147 6.21 0.55 4.09
N PRO A 148 6.11 -0.03 2.88
CA PRO A 148 7.29 -0.26 2.05
C PRO A 148 7.94 1.07 1.65
N ARG A 149 9.27 1.08 1.49
CA ARG A 149 10.01 2.28 1.07
C ARG A 149 9.46 2.88 -0.24
N PRO A 150 9.38 4.22 -0.37
CA PRO A 150 8.92 4.88 -1.58
C PRO A 150 9.87 4.60 -2.76
N LEU A 151 9.34 4.16 -3.90
CA LEU A 151 10.11 3.97 -5.12
C LEU A 151 10.14 5.28 -5.91
N GLN A 152 11.28 5.96 -5.88
CA GLN A 152 11.54 7.08 -6.78
C GLN A 152 11.99 6.56 -8.16
N ILE A 153 11.36 7.06 -9.22
CA ILE A 153 11.68 6.73 -10.61
C ILE A 153 11.73 8.03 -11.41
N SER A 154 12.79 8.21 -12.18
CA SER A 154 12.94 9.37 -13.07
C SER A 154 12.52 8.99 -14.50
N VAL A 155 11.83 9.92 -15.15
CA VAL A 155 11.25 9.77 -16.48
C VAL A 155 11.73 10.94 -17.32
N ILE A 156 12.45 10.70 -18.40
CA ILE A 156 12.96 11.75 -19.30
C ILE A 156 12.79 11.35 -20.77
N GLY A 157 13.01 12.30 -21.68
CA GLY A 157 12.84 12.11 -23.13
C GLY A 157 11.48 12.58 -23.63
N GLU A 158 10.98 11.96 -24.70
CA GLU A 158 9.76 12.34 -25.43
C GLU A 158 8.48 11.93 -24.70
N ILE A 159 8.24 12.54 -23.54
CA ILE A 159 7.15 12.24 -22.62
C ILE A 159 6.50 13.57 -22.19
N THR A 160 5.17 13.59 -22.04
CA THR A 160 4.40 14.82 -21.81
C THR A 160 4.87 15.59 -20.57
N GLN A 161 5.27 14.87 -19.51
CA GLN A 161 5.89 15.42 -18.32
C GLN A 161 7.16 14.63 -17.95
N PRO A 162 8.36 15.11 -18.32
CA PRO A 162 9.61 14.56 -17.79
C PRO A 162 9.83 15.04 -16.35
N GLY A 163 10.29 14.16 -15.45
CA GLY A 163 10.45 14.50 -14.04
C GLY A 163 10.78 13.33 -13.12
N LEU A 164 10.61 13.58 -11.82
CA LEU A 164 10.78 12.60 -10.73
C LEU A 164 9.42 12.18 -10.19
N TYR A 165 9.11 10.89 -10.32
CA TYR A 165 7.87 10.29 -9.84
C TYR A 165 8.17 9.43 -8.62
N THR A 166 7.46 9.68 -7.52
CA THR A 166 7.55 8.86 -6.30
C THR A 166 6.32 7.98 -6.22
N ILE A 167 6.51 6.67 -6.40
CA ILE A 167 5.42 5.68 -6.33
C ILE A 167 5.48 4.96 -4.98
N GLN A 168 4.35 4.89 -4.29
CA GLN A 168 4.20 4.14 -3.05
C GLN A 168 3.83 2.69 -3.37
N THR A 169 4.60 1.71 -2.88
CA THR A 169 4.33 0.26 -3.11
C THR A 169 3.23 -0.31 -2.20
N ASN A 170 2.43 0.57 -1.57
CA ASN A 170 1.38 0.23 -0.61
C ASN A 170 0.20 -0.57 -1.21
N GLN A 171 0.15 -0.73 -2.54
CA GLN A 171 -0.89 -1.48 -3.25
C GLN A 171 -0.40 -2.88 -3.63
N GLY A 172 -0.44 -3.81 -2.68
CA GLY A 172 -0.34 -5.26 -2.91
C GLY A 172 0.86 -5.77 -3.71
N SER A 173 2.08 -5.36 -3.34
CA SER A 173 3.38 -5.76 -3.96
C SER A 173 3.47 -5.71 -5.50
N GLN A 174 2.56 -5.01 -6.18
CA GLN A 174 2.70 -4.77 -7.61
C GLN A 174 3.83 -3.75 -7.82
N TYR A 175 5.00 -4.24 -8.23
CA TYR A 175 6.09 -3.38 -8.70
C TYR A 175 5.56 -2.45 -9.82
N PRO A 176 5.85 -1.14 -9.78
CA PRO A 176 5.28 -0.19 -10.72
C PRO A 176 5.66 -0.54 -12.16
N THR A 177 4.64 -0.71 -13.01
CA THR A 177 4.85 -1.02 -14.43
C THR A 177 5.25 0.24 -15.19
N VAL A 178 6.02 0.07 -16.28
CA VAL A 178 6.37 1.18 -17.18
C VAL A 178 5.12 1.85 -17.75
N PHE A 179 4.06 1.06 -18.00
CA PHE A 179 2.78 1.57 -18.48
C PHE A 179 2.09 2.48 -17.44
N GLN A 180 2.03 2.07 -16.17
CA GLN A 180 1.48 2.89 -15.08
C GLN A 180 2.28 4.19 -14.91
N LEU A 181 3.61 4.11 -15.03
CA LEU A 181 4.49 5.27 -14.94
C LEU A 181 4.28 6.24 -16.12
N LEU A 182 4.14 5.73 -17.36
CA LEU A 182 3.83 6.55 -18.53
C LEU A 182 2.45 7.21 -18.44
N GLN A 183 1.43 6.52 -17.93
CA GLN A 183 0.13 7.14 -17.63
C GLN A 183 0.27 8.27 -16.61
N THR A 184 1.04 8.06 -15.54
CA THR A 184 1.29 9.05 -14.48
C THR A 184 2.09 10.26 -15.00
N ALA A 185 2.92 10.07 -16.04
CA ALA A 185 3.67 11.13 -16.71
C ALA A 185 2.90 11.82 -17.87
N GLY A 186 1.59 11.60 -17.99
CA GLY A 186 0.75 12.23 -19.02
C GLY A 186 0.90 11.65 -20.43
N GLY A 187 1.45 10.44 -20.57
CA GLY A 187 1.68 9.76 -21.84
C GLY A 187 2.95 10.19 -22.57
N VAL A 188 3.13 9.64 -23.77
CA VAL A 188 4.26 9.94 -24.66
C VAL A 188 3.90 11.05 -25.65
N THR A 189 4.90 11.80 -26.14
CA THR A 189 4.67 12.80 -27.21
C THR A 189 4.48 12.10 -28.58
N GLN A 190 3.99 12.83 -29.57
CA GLN A 190 3.91 12.32 -30.96
C GLN A 190 5.30 12.10 -31.61
N ALA A 191 6.37 12.66 -31.05
CA ALA A 191 7.74 12.44 -31.51
C ALA A 191 8.41 11.21 -30.85
N ALA A 192 7.74 10.55 -29.89
CA ALA A 192 8.30 9.46 -29.13
C ALA A 192 8.46 8.16 -29.93
N ASN A 193 9.67 7.59 -29.96
CA ASN A 193 9.92 6.29 -30.55
C ASN A 193 9.52 5.16 -29.58
N LEU A 194 8.26 4.72 -29.62
CA LEU A 194 7.74 3.60 -28.83
C LEU A 194 8.44 2.23 -29.07
N ARG A 195 9.35 2.13 -30.06
CA ARG A 195 10.17 0.93 -30.31
C ARG A 195 11.53 0.95 -29.62
N GLU A 196 11.84 2.00 -28.86
CA GLU A 196 13.15 2.20 -28.23
C GLU A 196 13.01 2.80 -26.82
N VAL A 197 12.65 1.95 -25.86
CA VAL A 197 12.41 2.32 -24.46
C VAL A 197 13.51 1.72 -23.57
N GLU A 198 14.52 2.52 -23.21
CA GLU A 198 15.63 2.07 -22.36
C GLU A 198 15.25 2.09 -20.87
N ILE A 199 15.14 0.91 -20.24
CA ILE A 199 14.97 0.80 -18.79
C ILE A 199 16.35 0.68 -18.13
N ARG A 200 16.72 1.63 -17.26
CA ARG A 200 17.94 1.53 -16.44
C ARG A 200 17.58 1.25 -14.99
N ARG A 201 18.07 0.13 -14.46
CA ARG A 201 17.89 -0.25 -13.05
C ARG A 201 19.22 -0.16 -12.31
N ILE A 202 19.29 0.71 -11.32
CA ILE A 202 20.44 0.84 -10.41
C ILE A 202 20.43 -0.27 -9.35
N ASN A 203 20.69 -1.50 -9.78
CA ASN A 203 21.04 -2.58 -8.87
C ASN A 203 22.39 -2.26 -8.19
N GLY A 204 22.56 -2.62 -6.92
CA GLY A 204 23.71 -2.23 -6.10
C GLY A 204 25.10 -2.70 -6.60
N ASN A 205 25.13 -3.63 -7.57
CA ASN A 205 26.34 -4.17 -8.18
C ASN A 205 26.67 -3.52 -9.55
N GLY A 206 26.24 -2.27 -9.75
CA GLY A 206 26.44 -1.52 -10.99
C GLY A 206 25.20 -1.49 -11.89
N ALA A 207 25.12 -0.44 -12.71
CA ALA A 207 23.99 -0.23 -13.61
C ALA A 207 23.96 -1.28 -14.73
N GLN A 208 23.11 -2.29 -14.58
CA GLN A 208 22.80 -3.22 -15.66
C GLN A 208 21.94 -2.48 -16.70
N PRO A 209 22.37 -2.37 -17.98
CA PRO A 209 21.46 -1.99 -19.04
C PRO A 209 20.42 -3.11 -19.18
N ALA A 210 19.14 -2.80 -18.99
CA ALA A 210 18.10 -3.80 -19.21
C ALA A 210 17.98 -4.13 -20.70
N SER A 211 17.40 -5.30 -20.99
CA SER A 211 17.16 -5.76 -22.36
C SER A 211 16.28 -4.79 -23.15
N ARG A 212 16.64 -4.66 -24.43
CA ARG A 212 15.89 -3.99 -25.50
C ARG A 212 14.54 -4.68 -25.77
#